data_AF-A0A3D1AKW5-F1
#
_entry.id   AF-A0A3D1AKW5-F1
#
_cell.length_a   1.000
_cell.length_b   1.000
_cell.length_c   1.000
_cell.angle_alpha   90.00
_cell.angle_beta   90.00
_cell.angle_gamma   90.00
#
_symmetry.space_group_name_H-M   'P 1'
#
loop_
_entity.id
_entity.type
_entity.pdbx_description
1 polymer ?
#
loop_
_entity_poly.entity_id
_entity_poly.type
_entity_poly.pdbx_seq_one_letter_code
_entity_poly.pdbx_strand_id
1 'polypeptide(L)'
;ALADGADCSYICDVAVLPSHQGTGVGKEIVAQLVALSRGHRKIILYSVPGKEAFYARFGFQKMLTAMAIFADQKQAMEIGYLDTTEPETDCTRR
;
A
#
# COMPACT_ATOMS: atom_id res chain seq x y z
N ALA A 1 6.88 10.84 -2.65
CA ALA A 1 5.46 10.55 -2.85
C ALA A 1 5.02 11.20 -4.15
N LEU A 2 4.22 10.51 -4.96
CA LEU A 2 3.59 11.09 -6.15
C LEU A 2 2.18 11.54 -5.76
N ALA A 3 1.81 12.78 -6.06
CA ALA A 3 0.50 13.30 -5.72
C ALA A 3 -0.04 14.20 -6.83
N ASP A 4 -1.37 14.25 -6.95
CA ASP A 4 -2.08 15.19 -7.82
C ASP A 4 -2.20 16.59 -7.21
N GLY A 5 -1.69 16.78 -5.99
CA GLY A 5 -1.68 18.03 -5.25
C GLY A 5 -3.00 18.38 -4.57
N ALA A 6 -4.04 17.52 -4.65
CA ALA A 6 -5.37 17.86 -4.11
C ALA A 6 -6.12 16.69 -3.45
N ASP A 7 -6.13 15.49 -4.04
CA ASP A 7 -6.94 14.38 -3.54
C ASP A 7 -6.11 13.26 -2.92
N CYS A 8 -5.10 12.78 -3.64
CA CYS A 8 -4.40 11.55 -3.27
C CYS A 8 -2.88 11.71 -3.30
N SER A 9 -2.22 11.27 -2.23
CA SER A 9 -0.77 11.05 -2.22
C SER A 9 -0.47 9.56 -2.24
N TYR A 10 0.35 9.13 -3.19
CA TYR A 10 0.79 7.76 -3.33
C TYR A 10 2.26 7.60 -2.90
N ILE A 11 2.53 6.63 -2.02
CA ILE A 11 3.88 6.24 -1.62
C ILE A 11 4.18 4.89 -2.27
N CYS A 12 5.22 4.85 -3.11
CA CYS A 12 5.67 3.65 -3.81
C CYS A 12 7.14 3.35 -3.54
N ASP A 13 7.54 2.10 -3.78
CA ASP A 13 8.92 1.62 -3.90
C ASP A 13 9.85 2.02 -2.75
N VAL A 14 9.35 2.01 -1.52
CA VAL A 14 10.18 2.24 -0.32
C VAL A 14 11.00 0.98 -0.04
N ALA A 15 12.31 1.07 -0.33
CA ALA A 15 13.28 0.01 -0.06
C ALA A 15 14.44 0.55 0.79
N VAL A 16 14.93 -0.28 1.71
CA VAL A 16 16.14 -0.02 2.51
C VAL A 16 17.12 -1.13 2.26
N LEU A 17 18.37 -0.77 1.96
CA LEU A 17 19.47 -1.72 1.75
C LEU A 17 19.56 -2.71 2.92
N PRO A 18 19.78 -4.01 2.69
CA PRO A 18 19.83 -5.01 3.75
C PRO A 18 20.75 -4.65 4.92
N SER A 19 21.92 -4.07 4.63
CA SER A 19 22.90 -3.62 5.62
C SER A 19 22.40 -2.50 6.54
N HIS A 20 21.30 -1.84 6.19
CA HIS A 20 20.71 -0.71 6.93
C HIS A 20 19.32 -1.04 7.48
N GLN A 21 18.84 -2.28 7.34
CA GLN A 21 17.58 -2.71 7.94
C GLN A 21 17.72 -2.86 9.47
N GLY A 22 16.62 -2.71 10.21
CA GLY A 22 16.64 -2.77 11.68
C GLY A 22 17.23 -1.55 12.39
N THR A 23 17.84 -0.61 11.66
CA THR A 23 18.44 0.63 12.20
C THR A 23 17.42 1.74 12.49
N GLY A 24 16.18 1.60 11.98
CA GLY A 24 15.14 2.63 12.07
C GLY A 24 15.07 3.58 10.88
N VAL A 25 16.03 3.55 9.95
CA VAL A 25 16.04 4.43 8.76
C VAL A 25 14.75 4.32 7.94
N GLY A 26 14.27 3.09 7.69
CA GLY A 26 13.00 2.89 6.98
C GLY A 26 11.80 3.53 7.70
N LYS A 27 11.82 3.54 9.04
CA LYS A 27 10.78 4.19 9.84
C LYS A 27 10.81 5.70 9.66
N GLU A 28 12.01 6.28 9.65
CA GLU A 28 12.20 7.71 9.45
C GLU A 28 11.78 8.15 8.05
N ILE A 29 12.17 7.41 7.02
CA ILE A 29 11.76 7.68 5.62
C ILE A 29 10.23 7.70 5.52
N VAL A 30 9.54 6.68 6.01
CA VAL A 30 8.07 6.61 5.92
C VAL A 30 7.41 7.72 6.75
N ALA A 31 7.93 8.03 7.94
CA ALA A 31 7.42 9.14 8.76
C ALA A 31 7.52 10.49 8.02
N GLN A 32 8.65 10.76 7.38
CA GLN A 32 8.85 11.98 6.60
C GLN A 32 7.94 12.03 5.37
N LEU A 33 7.80 10.93 4.64
CA LEU A 33 6.89 10.85 3.49
C LEU A 33 5.44 11.11 3.91
N VAL A 34 4.97 10.50 5.01
CA VAL A 34 3.63 10.76 5.55
C VAL A 34 3.46 12.22 5.97
N ALA A 35 4.49 12.83 6.56
CA ALA A 35 4.46 14.25 6.93
C ALA A 35 4.35 15.17 5.71
N LEU A 36 5.12 14.90 4.64
CA LEU A 36 5.08 15.64 3.38
C LEU A 36 3.73 15.48 2.65
N SER A 37 3.06 14.35 2.86
CA SER A 37 1.75 14.08 2.27
C SER A 37 0.58 14.67 3.06
N ARG A 38 0.81 15.34 4.20
CA ARG A 38 -0.25 16.00 4.97
C ARG A 38 -0.94 17.07 4.10
N GLY A 39 -2.26 17.10 4.12
CA GLY A 39 -3.08 18.01 3.31
C GLY A 39 -3.82 17.33 2.15
N HIS A 40 -3.43 16.11 1.76
CA HIS A 40 -4.20 15.28 0.83
C HIS A 40 -5.35 14.57 1.57
N ARG A 41 -6.43 14.25 0.86
CA ARG A 41 -7.58 13.55 1.47
C ARG A 41 -7.24 12.13 1.91
N LYS A 42 -6.31 11.49 1.21
CA LYS A 42 -5.85 10.13 1.49
C LYS A 42 -4.39 9.94 1.10
N ILE A 43 -3.72 9.06 1.83
CA ILE A 43 -2.38 8.56 1.50
C ILE A 43 -2.54 7.06 1.26
N ILE A 44 -2.13 6.58 0.09
CA ILE A 44 -2.23 5.15 -0.25
C ILE A 44 -0.86 4.56 -0.54
N LEU A 45 -0.74 3.26 -0.27
CA LEU A 45 0.38 2.40 -0.66
C LEU A 45 -0.16 0.97 -0.79
N TYR A 46 0.47 0.14 -1.61
CA TYR A 46 0.35 -1.31 -1.48
C TYR A 46 1.60 -1.84 -0.79
N SER A 47 1.41 -2.64 0.26
CA SER A 47 2.52 -3.25 0.98
C SER A 47 2.99 -4.48 0.23
N VAL A 48 4.29 -4.79 0.34
CA VAL A 48 4.75 -6.16 0.13
C VAL A 48 4.03 -7.06 1.15
N PRO A 49 3.52 -8.24 0.74
CA PRO A 49 2.84 -9.17 1.64
C PRO A 49 3.68 -9.48 2.87
N GLY A 50 3.06 -9.41 4.06
CA GLY A 50 3.73 -9.62 5.35
C GLY A 50 4.44 -8.40 5.92
N LYS A 51 4.41 -7.23 5.25
CA LYS A 51 4.96 -5.96 5.75
C LYS A 51 3.89 -4.96 6.19
N GLU A 52 2.61 -5.34 6.18
CA GLU A 52 1.49 -4.48 6.53
C GLU A 52 1.61 -3.95 7.96
N ALA A 53 2.05 -4.80 8.91
CA ALA A 53 2.24 -4.43 10.30
C ALA A 53 3.31 -3.35 10.52
N PHE A 54 4.25 -3.19 9.58
CA PHE A 54 5.20 -2.09 9.61
C PHE A 54 4.50 -0.77 9.26
N TYR A 55 3.70 -0.74 8.19
CA TYR A 55 2.97 0.44 7.75
C TYR A 55 1.80 0.82 8.68
N ALA A 56 1.16 -0.15 9.32
CA ALA A 56 0.08 0.08 10.28
C ALA A 56 0.49 1.03 11.43
N ARG A 57 1.78 1.05 11.79
CA ARG A 57 2.34 1.93 12.82
C ARG A 57 2.31 3.42 12.45
N PHE A 58 2.10 3.74 11.17
CA PHE A 58 1.98 5.11 10.66
C PHE A 58 0.53 5.52 10.38
N GLY A 59 -0.45 4.70 10.80
CA GLY A 59 -1.87 4.97 10.63
C GLY A 59 -2.48 4.42 9.34
N PHE A 60 -1.72 3.65 8.53
CA PHE A 60 -2.29 2.95 7.38
C PHE A 60 -3.22 1.81 7.80
N GLN A 61 -4.31 1.64 7.07
CA GLN A 61 -5.26 0.53 7.23
C GLN A 61 -5.50 -0.14 5.87
N LYS A 62 -5.91 -1.40 5.87
CA LYS A 62 -6.32 -2.09 4.64
C LYS A 62 -7.57 -1.41 4.08
N MET A 63 -7.55 -1.07 2.80
CA MET A 63 -8.73 -0.56 2.10
C MET A 63 -9.65 -1.74 1.76
N LEU A 64 -10.94 -1.58 2.03
CA LEU A 64 -11.97 -2.56 1.63
C LEU A 64 -12.26 -2.53 0.13
N THR A 65 -11.83 -1.48 -0.56
CA THR A 65 -12.15 -1.20 -1.97
C THR A 65 -10.89 -1.15 -2.86
N ALA A 66 -9.74 -1.60 -2.36
CA ALA A 66 -8.53 -1.67 -3.17
C ALA A 66 -8.65 -2.78 -4.22
N MET A 67 -8.35 -2.44 -5.47
CA MET A 67 -8.37 -3.35 -6.63
C MET A 67 -7.04 -3.21 -7.38
N ALA A 68 -6.53 -4.29 -7.94
CA ALA A 68 -5.31 -4.28 -8.74
C ALA A 68 -5.40 -5.27 -9.91
N ILE A 69 -4.71 -4.95 -11.01
CA ILE A 69 -4.52 -5.84 -12.16
C ILE A 69 -3.03 -6.14 -12.27
N PHE A 70 -2.67 -7.42 -12.20
CA PHE A 70 -1.30 -7.90 -12.40
C PHE A 70 -1.16 -8.55 -13.77
N ALA A 71 0.03 -8.44 -14.37
CA ALA A 71 0.34 -9.13 -15.62
C ALA A 71 0.20 -10.66 -15.46
N ASP A 72 0.57 -11.19 -14.29
CA ASP A 72 0.26 -12.55 -13.85
C ASP A 72 -0.64 -12.49 -12.60
N GLN A 73 -1.96 -12.52 -12.83
CA GLN A 73 -2.99 -12.52 -11.77
C GLN A 73 -2.83 -13.70 -10.82
N LYS A 74 -2.53 -14.89 -11.36
CA LYS A 74 -2.46 -16.12 -10.58
C LYS A 74 -1.25 -16.08 -9.64
N GLN A 75 -0.09 -15.69 -10.16
CA GLN A 75 1.10 -15.52 -9.32
C GLN A 75 0.86 -14.46 -8.23
N ALA A 76 0.21 -13.34 -8.55
CA ALA A 76 -0.07 -12.28 -7.58
C ALA A 76 -0.98 -12.75 -6.43
N MET A 77 -1.94 -13.64 -6.71
CA MET A 77 -2.73 -14.32 -5.67
C MET A 77 -1.86 -15.28 -4.85
N GLU A 78 -1.05 -16.11 -5.51
CA GLU A 78 -0.18 -17.10 -4.84
C GLU A 78 0.81 -16.44 -3.86
N ILE A 79 1.36 -15.27 -4.20
CA ILE A 79 2.31 -14.55 -3.33
C ILE A 79 1.62 -13.55 -2.38
N GLY A 80 0.28 -13.43 -2.41
CA GLY A 80 -0.50 -12.68 -1.43
C GLY A 80 -0.71 -11.19 -1.72
N TYR A 81 -0.51 -10.72 -2.96
CA TYR A 81 -0.86 -9.34 -3.34
C TYR A 81 -2.35 -9.18 -3.66
N LEU A 82 -2.99 -10.24 -4.15
CA LEU A 82 -4.42 -10.27 -4.45
C LEU A 82 -5.14 -11.22 -3.51
N ASP A 83 -6.39 -10.88 -3.19
CA ASP A 83 -7.28 -11.83 -2.53
C ASP A 83 -7.62 -12.97 -3.52
N THR A 84 -7.82 -14.17 -2.98
CA THR A 84 -8.26 -15.36 -3.71
C THR A 84 -9.78 -15.46 -3.80
N THR A 85 -10.51 -14.57 -3.12
CA THR A 85 -11.96 -14.51 -3.22
C THR A 85 -12.35 -14.04 -4.62
N GLU A 86 -13.06 -14.91 -5.35
CA GLU A 86 -13.69 -14.49 -6.60
C GLU A 86 -14.68 -13.38 -6.29
N PRO A 87 -14.73 -12.30 -7.09
CA PRO A 87 -15.71 -11.25 -6.88
C PRO A 87 -17.10 -11.87 -6.97
N GLU A 88 -17.88 -11.77 -5.88
CA GLU A 88 -19.27 -12.19 -5.86
C GLU A 88 -19.98 -11.55 -7.05
N THR A 89 -20.37 -12.37 -8.02
CA THR A 89 -20.98 -11.91 -9.27
C THR A 89 -22.47 -11.66 -9.04
N ASP A 90 -22.83 -10.83 -8.05
CA ASP A 90 -24.21 -10.36 -7.92
C ASP A 90 -24.41 -9.11 -8.79
N CYS A 91 -24.67 -9.35 -10.07
CA CYS A 91 -25.00 -8.31 -11.05
C CYS A 91 -26.46 -7.79 -10.89
N THR A 92 -27.20 -8.16 -9.83
CA THR A 92 -28.64 -7.82 -9.71
C THR A 92 -28.98 -6.63 -8.79
N ARG A 93 -28.00 -5.94 -8.19
CA ARG A 93 -28.24 -4.66 -7.50
C ARG A 93 -27.52 -3.50 -8.19
N ARG A 94 -28.21 -2.89 -9.16
CA ARG A 94 -27.98 -1.49 -9.54
C ARG A 94 -29.18 -0.66 -9.11
#